data_AF-A0A661P4A2-F1
#
_entry.id   AF-A0A661P4A2-F1
#
_cell.length_a   1.000
_cell.length_b   1.000
_cell.length_c   1.000
_cell.angle_alpha   90.00
_cell.angle_beta   90.00
_cell.angle_gamma   90.00
#
_symmetry.space_group_name_H-M   'P 1'
#
loop_
_entity.id
_entity.type
_entity.pdbx_description
1 polymer ?
#
loop_
_entity_poly.entity_id
_entity_poly.type
_entity_poly.pdbx_seq_one_letter_code
_entity_poly.pdbx_strand_id
1 'polypeptide(L)'
;MEISDRRNICQLVAGILVSDDLVTEDEVAFLQRIYRRFGLPVEEAETVQPIEAGAASATLRQLPEQVQAKVVALLVEAAIADGVVDGRERAYLLVAAAALGIEADVMEQRIATRLERLDEHGPMSNPR
;
A
#
# COMPACT_ATOMS: atom_id res chain seq x y z
N MET A 1 -9.64 -15.65 -6.76
CA MET A 1 -9.41 -14.19 -6.82
C MET A 1 -9.45 -13.82 -8.27
N GLU A 2 -10.50 -13.08 -8.62
CA GLU A 2 -10.82 -12.69 -9.99
C GLU A 2 -9.79 -11.68 -10.51
N ILE A 3 -9.71 -11.51 -11.83
CA ILE A 3 -8.82 -10.51 -12.46
C ILE A 3 -9.21 -9.09 -12.00
N SER A 4 -10.52 -8.83 -11.85
CA SER A 4 -11.05 -7.56 -11.36
C SER A 4 -10.59 -7.25 -9.94
N ASP A 5 -10.55 -8.25 -9.05
CA ASP A 5 -10.05 -8.07 -7.68
C ASP A 5 -8.58 -7.66 -7.69
N ARG A 6 -7.75 -8.31 -8.52
CA ARG A 6 -6.31 -7.99 -8.62
C ARG A 6 -6.09 -6.55 -9.09
N ARG A 7 -6.86 -6.11 -10.08
CA ARG A 7 -6.79 -4.74 -10.58
C ARG A 7 -7.22 -3.75 -9.51
N ASN A 8 -8.32 -4.01 -8.79
CA ASN A 8 -8.76 -3.16 -7.68
C ASN A 8 -7.69 -3.04 -6.58
N ILE A 9 -6.99 -4.13 -6.25
CA ILE A 9 -5.88 -4.11 -5.28
C ILE A 9 -4.74 -3.23 -5.78
N CYS A 10 -4.34 -3.37 -7.05
CA CYS A 10 -3.32 -2.54 -7.66
C CYS A 10 -3.70 -1.04 -7.68
N GLN A 11 -4.97 -0.72 -7.93
CA GLN A 11 -5.46 0.66 -7.90
C GLN A 11 -5.51 1.26 -6.49
N LEU A 12 -5.81 0.45 -5.47
CA LEU A 12 -5.73 0.86 -4.07
C LEU A 12 -4.28 1.14 -3.67
N VAL A 13 -3.34 0.29 -4.08
CA VAL A 13 -1.90 0.50 -3.84
C VAL A 13 -1.39 1.73 -4.60
N ALA A 14 -1.83 1.93 -5.84
CA ALA A 14 -1.51 3.16 -6.56
C ALA A 14 -2.03 4.40 -5.83
N GLY A 15 -3.24 4.33 -5.25
CA GLY A 15 -3.85 5.46 -4.54
C GLY A 15 -3.09 5.93 -3.31
N ILE A 16 -2.28 5.07 -2.67
CA ILE A 16 -1.41 5.50 -1.57
C ILE A 16 -0.09 6.08 -2.08
N LEU A 17 0.54 5.42 -3.08
CA LEU A 17 1.81 5.81 -3.70
C LEU A 17 1.74 7.06 -4.59
N VAL A 18 0.54 7.56 -4.87
CA VAL A 18 0.35 8.82 -5.62
C VAL A 18 -0.52 9.79 -4.82
N SER A 19 -0.62 9.55 -3.50
CA SER A 19 -1.39 10.43 -2.61
C SER A 19 -0.65 11.75 -2.35
N ASP A 20 0.67 11.73 -2.48
CA ASP A 20 1.49 12.91 -2.65
C ASP A 20 1.57 13.25 -4.16
N ASP A 21 1.76 14.55 -4.47
CA ASP A 21 1.73 15.03 -5.86
C ASP A 21 3.03 14.64 -6.64
N LEU A 22 3.83 13.70 -6.12
CA LEU A 22 5.18 13.37 -6.59
C LEU A 22 5.45 11.86 -6.57
N VAL A 23 5.20 11.19 -7.69
CA VAL A 23 5.57 9.76 -7.84
C VAL A 23 7.09 9.62 -8.06
N THR A 24 7.74 8.88 -7.18
CA THR A 24 9.18 8.57 -7.22
C THR A 24 9.48 7.27 -7.99
N GLU A 25 10.75 7.05 -8.35
CA GLU A 25 11.19 5.82 -9.03
C GLU A 25 10.97 4.56 -8.16
N ASP A 26 11.11 4.70 -6.84
CA ASP A 26 10.94 3.59 -5.89
C ASP A 26 9.47 3.14 -5.79
N GLU A 27 8.53 4.08 -5.87
CA GLU A 27 7.09 3.82 -5.88
C GLU A 27 6.65 3.14 -7.18
N VAL A 28 7.16 3.61 -8.32
CA VAL A 28 6.95 2.94 -9.61
C VAL A 28 7.51 1.52 -9.55
N ALA A 29 8.73 1.33 -9.04
CA ALA A 29 9.33 0.01 -8.88
C ALA A 29 8.55 -0.88 -7.92
N PHE A 30 7.96 -0.33 -6.86
CA PHE A 30 7.05 -1.05 -5.96
C PHE A 30 5.79 -1.50 -6.71
N LEU A 31 5.12 -0.59 -7.42
CA LEU A 31 3.91 -0.90 -8.18
C LEU A 31 4.17 -2.00 -9.22
N GLN A 32 5.28 -1.92 -9.96
CA GLN A 32 5.69 -2.96 -10.91
C GLN A 32 5.91 -4.32 -10.24
N ARG A 33 6.52 -4.36 -9.04
CA ARG A 33 6.68 -5.60 -8.26
C ARG A 33 5.33 -6.21 -7.87
N ILE A 34 4.37 -5.37 -7.47
CA ILE A 34 3.01 -5.79 -7.13
C ILE A 34 2.29 -6.38 -8.35
N TYR A 35 2.36 -5.72 -9.51
CA TYR A 35 1.79 -6.23 -10.76
C TYR A 35 2.36 -7.61 -11.13
N ARG A 36 3.69 -7.77 -11.08
CA ARG A 36 4.34 -9.09 -11.30
C ARG A 36 3.86 -10.14 -10.30
N ARG A 37 3.73 -9.79 -9.02
CA ARG A 37 3.25 -10.70 -7.97
C ARG A 37 1.82 -11.17 -8.22
N PHE A 38 0.98 -10.33 -8.80
CA PHE A 38 -0.41 -10.67 -9.16
C PHE A 38 -0.56 -11.29 -10.56
N GLY A 39 0.54 -11.40 -11.32
CA GLY A 39 0.54 -11.92 -12.68
C GLY A 39 -0.16 -10.98 -13.68
N LEU A 40 -0.11 -9.67 -13.43
CA LEU A 40 -0.63 -8.63 -14.32
C LEU A 40 0.50 -8.07 -15.21
N PRO A 41 0.17 -7.57 -16.42
CA PRO A 41 1.15 -6.91 -17.29
C PRO A 41 1.75 -5.68 -16.61
N VAL A 42 3.08 -5.58 -16.56
CA VAL A 42 3.77 -4.50 -15.83
C VAL A 42 3.58 -3.15 -16.52
N GLU A 43 3.33 -3.19 -17.82
CA GLU A 43 3.02 -2.03 -18.67
C GLU A 43 1.72 -1.35 -18.25
N GLU A 44 0.79 -2.09 -17.64
CA GLU A 44 -0.43 -1.52 -17.07
C GLU A 44 -0.20 -0.76 -15.77
N ALA A 45 0.97 -0.92 -15.12
CA ALA A 45 1.30 -0.19 -13.89
C ALA A 45 1.46 1.31 -14.16
N GLU A 46 1.97 1.71 -15.33
CA GLU A 46 2.16 3.13 -15.70
C GLU A 46 0.83 3.86 -16.00
N THR A 47 -0.23 3.11 -16.29
CA THR A 47 -1.55 3.64 -16.66
C THR A 47 -2.62 3.33 -15.62
N VAL A 48 -2.22 2.81 -14.47
CA VAL A 48 -3.15 2.50 -13.39
C VAL A 48 -3.84 3.78 -12.92
N GLN A 49 -5.16 3.73 -12.78
CA GLN A 49 -5.90 4.83 -12.18
C GLN A 49 -5.97 4.62 -10.67
N PRO A 50 -5.41 5.53 -9.86
CA PRO A 50 -5.46 5.43 -8.41
C PRO A 50 -6.88 5.53 -7.89
N ILE A 51 -7.18 4.80 -6.81
CA ILE A 51 -8.40 4.98 -6.05
C ILE A 51 -8.12 5.95 -4.92
N GLU A 52 -8.80 7.10 -4.96
CA GLU A 52 -8.79 8.13 -3.91
C GLU A 52 -9.20 7.57 -2.54
N ALA A 53 -8.67 8.17 -1.47
CA ALA A 53 -8.94 7.74 -0.08
C ALA A 53 -10.45 7.62 0.21
N GLY A 54 -11.26 8.57 -0.27
CA GLY A 54 -12.71 8.54 -0.09
C GLY A 54 -13.41 7.34 -0.72
N ALA A 55 -12.87 6.82 -1.83
CA ALA A 55 -13.41 5.65 -2.53
C ALA A 55 -12.75 4.32 -2.09
N ALA A 56 -11.57 4.39 -1.46
CA ALA A 56 -10.82 3.22 -1.01
C ALA A 56 -11.63 2.31 -0.08
N SER A 57 -12.38 2.92 0.85
CA SER A 57 -13.22 2.21 1.80
C SER A 57 -14.31 1.36 1.12
N ALA A 58 -14.95 1.90 0.08
CA ALA A 58 -15.99 1.20 -0.66
C ALA A 58 -15.41 0.02 -1.44
N THR A 59 -14.28 0.23 -2.13
CA THR A 59 -13.59 -0.84 -2.88
C THR A 59 -13.11 -1.96 -1.95
N LEU A 60 -12.54 -1.63 -0.78
CA LEU A 60 -12.10 -2.63 0.19
C LEU A 60 -13.26 -3.50 0.69
N ARG A 61 -14.41 -2.90 1.00
CA ARG A 61 -15.60 -3.65 1.46
C ARG A 61 -16.19 -4.58 0.41
N GLN A 62 -15.96 -4.33 -0.87
CA GLN A 62 -16.39 -5.20 -1.97
C GLN A 62 -15.49 -6.43 -2.13
N LEU A 63 -14.26 -6.40 -1.61
CA LEU A 63 -13.35 -7.53 -1.66
C LEU A 63 -13.75 -8.60 -0.62
N PRO A 64 -13.47 -9.89 -0.87
CA PRO A 64 -13.66 -10.94 0.13
C PRO A 64 -12.84 -10.68 1.40
N GLU A 65 -13.36 -11.03 2.57
CA GLU A 65 -12.71 -10.79 3.88
C GLU A 65 -11.27 -11.34 3.96
N GLN A 66 -11.05 -12.54 3.40
CA GLN A 66 -9.72 -13.17 3.29
C GLN A 66 -8.72 -12.38 2.42
N VAL A 67 -9.21 -11.50 1.54
CA VAL A 67 -8.43 -10.62 0.68
C VAL A 67 -8.23 -9.28 1.37
N GLN A 68 -9.25 -8.72 2.03
CA GLN A 68 -9.20 -7.44 2.74
C GLN A 68 -7.98 -7.34 3.67
N ALA A 69 -7.74 -8.35 4.52
CA ALA A 69 -6.59 -8.36 5.43
C ALA A 69 -5.24 -8.33 4.70
N LYS A 70 -5.13 -9.00 3.55
CA LYS A 70 -3.91 -9.00 2.72
C LYS A 70 -3.71 -7.65 2.04
N VAL A 71 -4.79 -7.01 1.61
CA VAL A 71 -4.72 -5.69 0.98
C VAL A 71 -4.26 -4.64 1.97
N VAL A 72 -4.79 -4.64 3.19
CA VAL A 72 -4.29 -3.73 4.24
C VAL A 72 -2.81 -3.91 4.50
N ALA A 73 -2.35 -5.15 4.61
CA ALA A 73 -0.93 -5.42 4.83
C ALA A 73 -0.07 -4.88 3.68
N LEU A 74 -0.56 -4.99 2.43
CA LEU A 74 0.08 -4.44 1.23
C LEU A 74 0.06 -2.91 1.19
N LEU A 75 -1.04 -2.27 1.59
CA LEU A 75 -1.12 -0.81 1.67
C LEU A 75 -0.12 -0.26 2.68
N VAL A 76 0.02 -0.92 3.84
CA VAL A 76 1.05 -0.56 4.82
C VAL A 76 2.46 -0.79 4.27
N GLU A 77 2.70 -1.86 3.50
CA GLU A 77 3.99 -2.09 2.84
C GLU A 77 4.31 -1.05 1.77
N ALA A 78 3.29 -0.56 1.06
CA ALA A 78 3.44 0.48 0.05
C ALA A 78 3.79 1.83 0.70
N ALA A 79 3.06 2.23 1.75
CA ALA A 79 3.26 3.50 2.45
C ALA A 79 4.64 3.62 3.14
N ILE A 80 5.25 2.50 3.52
CA ILE A 80 6.57 2.51 4.16
C ILE A 80 7.69 2.24 3.15
N ALA A 81 7.39 2.10 1.86
CA ALA A 81 8.36 1.61 0.88
C ALA A 81 9.56 2.55 0.72
N ASP A 82 9.34 3.85 0.91
CA ASP A 82 10.34 4.92 0.92
C ASP A 82 10.91 5.22 2.33
N GLY A 83 10.40 4.53 3.36
CA GLY A 83 10.80 4.68 4.76
C GLY A 83 10.12 5.84 5.50
N VAL A 84 9.18 6.55 4.89
CA VAL A 84 8.49 7.70 5.51
C VAL A 84 7.00 7.65 5.20
N VAL A 85 6.15 7.59 6.22
CA VAL A 85 4.70 7.71 6.02
C VAL A 85 4.25 9.13 6.30
N ASP A 86 3.78 9.83 5.28
CA ASP A 86 3.31 11.20 5.39
C ASP A 86 1.87 11.30 5.97
N GLY A 87 1.36 12.53 6.12
CA GLY A 87 0.02 12.76 6.65
C GLY A 87 -1.12 12.27 5.74
N ARG A 88 -0.95 12.32 4.42
CA ARG A 88 -1.93 11.89 3.42
C ARG A 88 -1.99 10.37 3.34
N GLU A 89 -0.84 9.71 3.29
CA GLU A 89 -0.73 8.25 3.29
C GLU A 89 -1.28 7.66 4.59
N ARG A 90 -0.94 8.27 5.73
CA ARG A 90 -1.50 7.90 7.03
C ARG A 90 -3.02 8.03 7.04
N ALA A 91 -3.56 9.14 6.55
CA ALA A 91 -5.01 9.32 6.45
C ALA A 91 -5.66 8.26 5.56
N TYR A 92 -5.02 7.90 4.44
CA TYR A 92 -5.47 6.83 3.56
C TYR A 92 -5.54 5.48 4.28
N LEU A 93 -4.47 5.10 5.00
CA LEU A 93 -4.41 3.87 5.78
C LEU A 93 -5.48 3.80 6.87
N LEU A 94 -5.73 4.92 7.56
CA LEU A 94 -6.78 4.99 8.59
C LEU A 94 -8.18 4.83 7.99
N VAL A 95 -8.45 5.42 6.81
CA VAL A 95 -9.72 5.21 6.09
C VAL A 95 -9.88 3.74 5.67
N ALA A 96 -8.81 3.13 5.16
CA ALA A 96 -8.78 1.71 4.81
C ALA A 96 -8.99 0.80 6.03
N ALA A 97 -8.37 1.13 7.17
CA ALA A 97 -8.51 0.43 8.44
C ALA A 97 -9.96 0.48 8.96
N ALA A 98 -10.54 1.68 8.99
CA ALA A 98 -11.92 1.90 9.41
C ALA A 98 -12.93 1.16 8.53
N ALA A 99 -12.64 1.00 7.23
CA ALA A 99 -13.49 0.24 6.31
C ALA A 99 -13.63 -1.24 6.71
N LEU A 100 -12.64 -1.76 7.45
CA LEU A 100 -12.49 -3.16 7.83
C LEU A 100 -12.67 -3.39 9.34
N GLY A 101 -13.07 -2.36 10.08
CA GLY A 101 -13.23 -2.44 11.53
C GLY A 101 -11.91 -2.59 12.30
N ILE A 102 -10.80 -2.15 11.72
CA ILE A 102 -9.50 -2.09 12.41
C ILE A 102 -9.42 -0.74 13.13
N GLU A 103 -9.20 -0.79 14.45
CA GLU A 103 -9.00 0.39 15.27
C GLU A 103 -7.80 1.22 14.82
N ALA A 104 -7.92 2.55 14.90
CA ALA A 104 -6.87 3.48 14.47
C ALA A 104 -5.55 3.23 15.20
N ASP A 105 -5.58 3.05 16.52
CA ASP A 105 -4.39 2.79 17.34
C ASP A 105 -3.66 1.49 16.92
N VAL A 106 -4.42 0.47 16.50
CA VAL A 106 -3.85 -0.80 16.01
C VAL A 106 -3.18 -0.59 14.65
N MET A 107 -3.78 0.22 13.77
CA MET A 107 -3.17 0.57 12.48
C MET A 107 -1.88 1.35 12.68
N GLU A 108 -1.90 2.34 13.57
CA GLU A 108 -0.75 3.17 13.92
C GLU A 108 0.41 2.35 14.47
N GLN A 109 0.13 1.43 15.38
CA GLN A 109 1.14 0.49 15.90
C GLN A 109 1.75 -0.37 14.79
N ARG A 110 0.95 -0.82 13.81
CA ARG A 110 1.46 -1.62 12.67
C ARG A 110 2.38 -0.80 11.77
N ILE A 111 2.04 0.46 11.50
CA ILE A 111 2.88 1.38 10.73
C ILE A 111 4.21 1.59 11.47
N ALA A 112 4.16 1.98 12.74
CA ALA A 112 5.35 2.22 13.56
C ALA A 112 6.26 0.98 13.64
N THR A 113 5.70 -0.19 13.95
CA THR A 113 6.46 -1.45 14.04
C THR A 113 7.17 -1.78 12.72
N ARG A 114 6.55 -1.46 11.58
CA ARG A 114 7.13 -1.74 10.27
C ARG A 114 8.22 -0.73 9.88
N LEU A 115 8.05 0.54 10.22
CA LEU A 115 9.07 1.58 10.04
C LEU A 115 10.32 1.26 10.87
N GLU A 116 10.16 0.93 12.16
CA GLU A 116 11.26 0.54 13.04
C GLU A 116 12.08 -0.64 12.45
N ARG A 117 11.40 -1.62 11.85
CA ARG A 117 12.07 -2.78 11.22
C ARG A 117 12.85 -2.41 9.96
N LEU A 118 12.45 -1.37 9.24
CA LEU A 118 13.20 -0.85 8.09
C LEU A 118 14.48 -0.15 8.56
N ASP A 119 14.37 0.66 9.62
CA ASP A 119 15.50 1.34 10.24
C ASP A 119 16.53 0.36 10.81
N GLU A 120 16.08 -0.73 11.44
CA GLU A 120 16.95 -1.80 11.96
C GLU A 120 17.73 -2.55 10.87
N HIS A 121 17.29 -2.48 9.61
CA HIS A 121 17.95 -3.13 8.46
C HIS A 121 18.65 -2.13 7.51
N GLY A 122 18.71 -0.83 7.85
CA GLY A 122 19.52 0.18 7.17
C GLY A 122 21.01 0.14 7.58
N PRO A 123 21.93 0.49 6.67
CA PRO A 123 22.95 -0.43 6.19
C PRO A 123 23.80 -1.02 7.32
N MET A 124 23.78 -2.35 7.45
CA MET A 124 24.85 -3.09 8.11
C MET A 124 26.16 -2.77 7.39
N SER A 125 26.89 -1.84 8.01
CA SER A 125 28.33 -1.64 7.96
C SER A 125 29.07 -2.84 7.39
N ASN A 126 29.71 -2.64 6.25
CA ASN A 126 30.77 -3.52 5.77
C ASN A 126 31.94 -3.41 6.78
N PRO A 127 32.27 -4.45 7.57
CA PRO A 127 33.50 -4.43 8.33
C PRO A 127 34.65 -4.70 7.34
N ARG A 128 35.63 -3.81 7.41
CA ARG A 128 36.89 -3.82 6.66
C ARG A 128 37.57 -5.19 6.57
#